data_AF-A0A372G3M2-F1
#
_entry.id   AF-A0A372G3M2-F1
#
_cell.length_a   1.000
_cell.length_b   1.000
_cell.length_c   1.000
_cell.angle_alpha   90.00
_cell.angle_beta   90.00
_cell.angle_gamma   90.00
#
_symmetry.space_group_name_H-M   'P 1'
#
loop_
_entity.id
_entity.type
_entity.pdbx_description
1 polymer ?
#
loop_
_entity_poly.entity_id
_entity_poly.type
_entity_poly.pdbx_seq_one_letter_code
_entity_poly.pdbx_strand_id
1 'polypeptide(L)'
;GKDVYKSVEINTPTANTTQTDTLRDDIVRTINDGRAVVANIAGTTTDTTGATHSFEGGHYISVTGYTDNGNTVTIADSANPHHARYHLDIDNLANWIATRGYATS
;
A
#
# COMPACT_ATOMS: atom_id res chain seq x y z
N GLY A 1 -19.61 3.94 -9.94
CA GLY A 1 -19.72 5.22 -10.66
C GLY A 1 -18.61 5.30 -11.70
N LYS A 2 -18.76 6.16 -12.71
CA LYS A 2 -17.61 6.53 -13.54
C LYS A 2 -16.64 7.37 -12.70
N ASP A 3 -15.33 7.22 -12.92
CA ASP A 3 -14.27 8.01 -12.29
C ASP A 3 -14.19 7.96 -10.76
N VAL A 4 -14.57 6.84 -10.14
CA VAL A 4 -14.47 6.66 -8.69
C VAL A 4 -13.03 6.47 -8.23
N TYR A 5 -12.18 5.86 -9.06
CA TYR A 5 -10.76 5.66 -8.75
C TYR A 5 -9.87 6.53 -9.63
N LYS A 6 -8.78 7.00 -9.05
CA LYS A 6 -7.67 7.67 -9.73
C LYS A 6 -6.34 7.02 -9.36
N SER A 7 -5.37 7.14 -10.26
CA SER A 7 -3.99 6.76 -9.98
C SER A 7 -3.22 7.90 -9.32
N VAL A 8 -2.38 7.56 -8.34
CA VAL A 8 -1.42 8.47 -7.71
C VAL A 8 -0.04 7.84 -7.82
N GLU A 9 0.94 8.63 -8.25
CA GLU A 9 2.32 8.17 -8.45
C GLU A 9 3.19 8.53 -7.26
N ILE A 10 4.13 7.63 -6.91
CA ILE A 10 5.26 7.93 -6.03
C ILE A 10 6.50 7.91 -6.94
N ASN A 11 6.78 9.04 -7.58
CA ASN A 11 7.73 9.18 -8.68
C ASN A 11 9.20 9.37 -8.24
N THR A 12 9.52 9.04 -7.01
CA THR A 12 10.89 9.10 -6.45
C THR A 12 11.40 7.70 -6.13
N PRO A 13 12.73 7.46 -6.11
CA PRO A 13 13.30 6.15 -5.76
C PRO A 13 12.97 5.69 -4.34
N THR A 14 12.69 6.63 -3.45
CA THR A 14 12.25 6.41 -2.06
C THR A 14 11.14 7.42 -1.79
N ALA A 15 10.09 7.01 -1.10
CA ALA A 15 9.00 7.91 -0.77
C ALA A 15 9.49 8.98 0.22
N ASN A 16 9.20 10.24 -0.07
CA ASN A 16 9.42 11.31 0.89
C ASN A 16 8.20 11.47 1.82
N THR A 17 8.37 12.23 2.90
CA THR A 17 7.32 12.45 3.91
C THR A 17 6.00 12.94 3.30
N THR A 18 6.02 13.87 2.35
CA THR A 18 4.80 14.37 1.70
C THR A 18 4.07 13.28 0.90
N GLN A 19 4.81 12.41 0.19
CA GLN A 19 4.24 11.29 -0.55
C GLN A 19 3.67 10.23 0.40
N THR A 20 4.38 9.92 1.49
CA THR A 20 3.90 8.99 2.52
C THR A 20 2.64 9.53 3.20
N ASP A 21 2.61 10.81 3.57
CA ASP A 21 1.45 11.43 4.20
C ASP A 21 0.24 11.43 3.26
N THR A 22 0.45 11.75 1.98
CA THR A 22 -0.61 11.67 0.95
C THR A 22 -1.14 10.24 0.82
N LEU A 23 -0.25 9.25 0.76
CA LEU A 23 -0.64 7.83 0.73
C LEU A 23 -1.46 7.46 1.96
N ARG A 24 -1.04 7.89 3.16
CA ARG A 24 -1.76 7.64 4.42
C ARG A 24 -3.18 8.21 4.34
N ASP A 25 -3.32 9.47 3.96
CA ASP A 25 -4.61 10.15 3.87
C ASP A 25 -5.53 9.49 2.84
N ASP A 26 -4.99 9.10 1.68
CA ASP A 26 -5.73 8.42 0.63
C ASP A 26 -6.19 7.02 1.03
N ILE A 27 -5.36 6.27 1.78
CA ILE A 27 -5.73 4.97 2.36
C ILE A 27 -6.88 5.13 3.35
N VAL A 28 -6.72 6.06 4.31
CA VAL A 28 -7.74 6.32 5.34
C VAL A 28 -9.08 6.67 4.71
N ARG A 29 -9.07 7.62 3.77
CA ARG A 29 -10.26 8.08 3.07
C ARG A 29 -10.93 6.97 2.27
N THR A 30 -10.18 6.26 1.43
CA THR A 30 -10.72 5.19 0.58
C THR A 30 -11.32 4.05 1.39
N ILE A 31 -10.67 3.67 2.49
CA ILE A 31 -11.17 2.61 3.38
C ILE A 31 -12.43 3.05 4.13
N ASN A 32 -12.48 4.30 4.61
CA ASN A 32 -13.68 4.84 5.27
C ASN A 32 -14.88 4.94 4.31
N ASP A 33 -14.61 5.12 3.01
CA ASP A 33 -15.63 5.06 1.96
C ASP A 33 -16.06 3.63 1.59
N GLY A 34 -15.56 2.60 2.30
CA GLY A 34 -15.90 1.19 2.10
C GLY A 34 -15.20 0.55 0.89
N ARG A 35 -14.03 1.07 0.51
CA ARG A 35 -13.26 0.63 -0.67
C ARG A 35 -11.83 0.25 -0.30
N ALA A 36 -11.10 -0.37 -1.23
CA ALA A 36 -9.71 -0.77 -1.03
C ALA A 36 -8.76 0.05 -1.91
N VAL A 37 -7.53 0.30 -1.45
CA VAL A 37 -6.48 0.85 -2.31
C VAL A 37 -5.77 -0.31 -3.02
N VAL A 38 -5.45 -0.16 -4.30
CA VAL A 38 -4.66 -1.15 -5.05
C VAL A 38 -3.30 -0.57 -5.33
N ALA A 39 -2.25 -1.16 -4.79
CA ALA A 39 -0.87 -0.67 -4.90
C ALA A 39 -0.04 -1.53 -5.84
N ASN A 40 0.75 -0.88 -6.71
CA ASN A 40 1.78 -1.53 -7.52
C ASN A 40 3.11 -1.42 -6.79
N ILE A 41 3.69 -2.56 -6.43
CA ILE A 41 4.90 -2.66 -5.62
C ILE A 41 6.03 -3.31 -6.42
N ALA A 42 7.27 -3.11 -5.99
CA ALA A 42 8.39 -3.95 -6.40
C ALA A 42 9.52 -3.95 -5.39
N GLY A 43 10.30 -5.04 -5.42
CA GLY A 43 11.40 -5.25 -4.49
C GLY A 43 10.92 -5.94 -3.23
N THR A 44 11.55 -5.61 -2.11
CA THR A 44 11.39 -6.32 -0.84
C THR A 44 10.94 -5.38 0.28
N THR A 45 10.02 -5.85 1.13
CA THR A 45 9.58 -5.14 2.34
C THR A 45 9.58 -6.07 3.56
N THR A 46 9.50 -5.47 4.74
CA THR A 46 9.39 -6.19 6.02
C THR A 46 8.10 -5.75 6.70
N ASP A 47 7.32 -6.73 7.16
CA ASP A 47 6.07 -6.48 7.87
C ASP A 47 6.28 -6.23 9.37
N THR A 48 5.21 -5.84 10.06
CA THR A 48 5.29 -5.47 11.49
C THR A 48 5.64 -6.65 12.41
N THR A 49 5.64 -7.89 11.89
CA THR A 49 6.09 -9.08 12.62
C THR A 49 7.55 -9.45 12.32
N GLY A 50 8.20 -8.71 11.41
CA GLY A 50 9.56 -8.97 10.96
C GLY A 50 9.65 -9.93 9.78
N ALA A 51 8.54 -10.39 9.20
CA ALA A 51 8.56 -11.27 8.05
C ALA A 51 8.82 -10.48 6.76
N THR A 52 9.62 -11.07 5.87
CA THR A 52 10.01 -10.45 4.60
C THR A 52 9.08 -10.87 3.47
N HIS A 53 8.68 -9.91 2.63
CA HIS A 53 7.88 -10.12 1.41
C HIS A 53 8.65 -9.57 0.22
N SER A 54 8.93 -10.40 -0.80
CA SER A 54 9.79 -10.04 -1.93
C SER A 54 9.13 -10.32 -3.27
N PHE A 55 9.04 -9.28 -4.09
CA PHE A 55 8.50 -9.29 -5.45
C PHE A 55 9.36 -8.41 -6.37
N GLU A 56 10.59 -8.84 -6.67
CA GLU A 56 11.56 -8.07 -7.45
C GLU A 56 11.06 -7.68 -8.87
N GLY A 57 10.26 -8.53 -9.51
CA GLY A 57 9.63 -8.24 -10.81
C GLY A 57 8.41 -7.30 -10.75
N GLY A 58 7.94 -7.02 -9.54
CA GLY A 58 6.73 -6.26 -9.26
C GLY A 58 5.49 -7.13 -9.01
N HIS A 59 4.53 -6.56 -8.29
CA HIS A 59 3.30 -7.23 -7.88
C HIS A 59 2.19 -6.21 -7.57
N TYR A 60 0.93 -6.66 -7.56
CA TYR A 60 -0.21 -5.83 -7.14
C TYR A 60 -0.80 -6.38 -5.85
N ILE A 61 -0.93 -5.52 -4.85
CA ILE A 61 -1.54 -5.84 -3.56
C ILE A 61 -2.72 -4.92 -3.26
N SER A 62 -3.66 -5.41 -2.45
CA SER A 62 -4.78 -4.60 -1.97
C SER A 62 -4.54 -4.17 -0.53
N VAL A 63 -4.69 -2.87 -0.25
CA VAL A 63 -4.77 -2.34 1.11
C VAL A 63 -6.24 -2.25 1.49
N THR A 64 -6.65 -3.02 2.50
CA THR A 64 -8.07 -3.23 2.84
C THR A 64 -8.45 -2.70 4.22
N GLY A 65 -7.48 -2.24 5.00
CA GLY A 65 -7.71 -1.78 6.37
C GLY A 65 -6.54 -0.94 6.86
N TYR A 66 -6.73 -0.26 7.99
CA TYR A 66 -5.68 0.45 8.68
C TYR A 66 -5.96 0.53 10.18
N THR A 67 -4.91 0.78 10.96
CA THR A 67 -4.95 1.10 12.40
C THR A 67 -4.03 2.28 12.68
N ASP A 68 -4.05 2.79 13.92
CA ASP A 68 -3.20 3.92 14.35
C ASP A 68 -3.22 5.10 13.37
N ASN A 69 -4.43 5.56 13.03
CA ASN A 69 -4.65 6.68 12.10
C ASN A 69 -3.95 6.51 10.73
N GLY A 70 -3.72 5.28 10.28
CA GLY A 70 -3.10 4.98 8.99
C GLY A 70 -1.61 4.68 9.05
N ASN A 71 -0.98 4.71 10.23
CA ASN A 71 0.44 4.37 10.37
C ASN A 71 0.71 2.88 10.14
N THR A 72 -0.26 2.03 10.44
CA THR A 72 -0.19 0.61 10.11
C THR A 72 -1.35 0.26 9.19
N VAL A 73 -1.06 -0.44 8.10
CA VAL A 73 -2.03 -0.79 7.06
C VAL A 73 -2.18 -2.30 6.94
N THR A 74 -3.40 -2.76 6.67
CA THR A 74 -3.71 -4.17 6.43
C THR A 74 -3.64 -4.47 4.93
N ILE A 75 -2.79 -5.41 4.56
CA ILE A 75 -2.67 -5.91 3.20
C ILE A 75 -3.48 -7.19 3.05
N ALA A 76 -4.22 -7.30 1.95
CA ALA A 76 -4.76 -8.55 1.44
C ALA A 76 -4.00 -8.90 0.14
N ASP A 77 -3.20 -9.96 0.20
CA ASP A 77 -2.39 -10.44 -0.92
C ASP A 77 -2.88 -11.81 -1.39
N SER A 78 -3.37 -11.88 -2.61
CA SER A 78 -3.90 -13.13 -3.19
C SER A 78 -2.82 -14.03 -3.80
N ALA A 79 -1.56 -13.61 -3.83
CA ALA A 79 -0.47 -14.40 -4.42
C ALA A 79 -0.13 -15.65 -3.59
N ASN A 80 -0.27 -15.59 -2.27
CA ASN A 80 0.01 -16.72 -1.39
C ASN A 80 -1.14 -16.95 -0.40
N PRO A 81 -1.93 -18.02 -0.55
CA PRO A 81 -3.05 -18.30 0.35
C PRO A 81 -2.62 -18.56 1.81
N HIS A 82 -1.37 -18.96 2.06
CA HIS A 82 -0.85 -19.17 3.41
C HIS A 82 -0.44 -17.88 4.11
N HIS A 83 -0.17 -16.80 3.37
CA HIS A 83 0.19 -15.48 3.89
C HIS A 83 -0.69 -14.39 3.27
N ALA A 84 -1.99 -14.67 3.16
CA ALA A 84 -2.91 -13.81 2.42
C ALA A 84 -3.24 -12.47 3.11
N ARG A 85 -2.83 -12.30 4.36
CA ARG A 85 -3.04 -11.08 5.14
C ARG A 85 -1.86 -10.78 6.05
N TYR A 86 -1.37 -9.55 5.99
CA TYR A 86 -0.28 -9.05 6.84
C TYR A 86 -0.42 -7.54 7.05
N HIS A 87 0.41 -6.98 7.93
CA HIS A 87 0.37 -5.56 8.29
C HIS A 87 1.70 -4.90 8.01
N LEU A 88 1.69 -3.73 7.37
CA LEU A 88 2.89 -2.94 7.10
C LEU A 88 2.83 -1.61 7.83
N ASP A 89 3.98 -1.10 8.23
CA ASP A 89 4.13 0.33 8.50
C ASP A 89 3.97 1.13 7.21
N ILE A 90 3.37 2.31 7.31
CA ILE A 90 3.06 3.15 6.15
C ILE A 90 4.32 3.56 5.38
N ASP A 91 5.43 3.81 6.08
CA ASP A 91 6.72 4.12 5.46
C ASP A 91 7.25 2.94 4.63
N ASN A 92 7.09 1.71 5.13
CA ASN A 92 7.50 0.50 4.41
C ASN A 92 6.64 0.29 3.16
N LEU A 93 5.33 0.52 3.26
CA LEU A 93 4.45 0.45 2.08
C LEU A 93 4.81 1.54 1.06
N ALA A 94 4.99 2.80 1.50
CA ALA A 94 5.30 3.91 0.61
C ALA A 94 6.61 3.67 -0.17
N ASN A 95 7.63 3.17 0.51
CA ASN A 95 8.89 2.80 -0.12
C ASN A 95 8.76 1.61 -1.07
N TRP A 96 7.91 0.64 -0.77
CA TRP A 96 7.69 -0.52 -1.64
C TRP A 96 6.91 -0.16 -2.92
N ILE A 97 6.11 0.91 -2.86
CA ILE A 97 5.41 1.51 -4.01
C ILE A 97 6.29 2.48 -4.79
N ALA A 98 7.40 2.96 -4.21
CA ALA A 98 8.25 3.98 -4.83
C ALA A 98 8.66 3.62 -6.27
N THR A 99 8.77 4.63 -7.13
CA THR A 99 8.88 4.55 -8.61
C THR A 99 7.65 4.04 -9.36
N ARG A 100 6.56 3.72 -8.64
CA ARG A 100 5.30 3.22 -9.19
C ARG A 100 4.13 4.10 -8.69
N GLY A 101 3.08 3.48 -8.20
CA GLY A 101 1.89 4.17 -7.74
C GLY A 101 0.80 3.24 -7.25
N TYR A 102 -0.34 3.84 -6.94
CA TYR A 102 -1.50 3.16 -6.40
C TYR A 102 -2.79 3.77 -6.95
N ALA A 103 -3.86 2.99 -6.92
CA ALA A 103 -5.21 3.42 -7.24
C ALA A 103 -5.99 3.63 -5.95
N THR A 104 -6.57 4.81 -5.80
CA THR A 104 -7.35 5.25 -4.62
C THR A 104 -8.67 5.86 -5.08
N SER A 105 -9.71 5.84 -4.24
CA SER A 105 -11.01 6.43 -4.60
C SER A 105 -11.11 7.91 -4.27
#